data_AF-A0A945URB0-F1
#
_entry.id   AF-A0A945URB0-F1
#
_cell.length_a   1.000
_cell.length_b   1.000
_cell.length_c   1.000
_cell.angle_alpha   90.00
_cell.angle_beta   90.00
_cell.angle_gamma   90.00
#
_symmetry.space_group_name_H-M   'P 1'
#
loop_
_entity.id
_entity.type
_entity.pdbx_description
1 polymer ?
#
loop_
_entity_poly.entity_id
_entity_poly.type
_entity_poly.pdbx_seq_one_letter_code
_entity_poly.pdbx_strand_id
1 'polypeptide(L)'
;IHDIDRPTLAYHDHNAARIRPRLMERLIKGEIVALVSDAGTPLISDPGYRLVNEAREAGVAVTALPGASAPMAALASAGLPTDKFLFAGFLPAKSVARRRALGELAAVPATLVFFESASRLAASLADMAAELGTREAAVLRELTKKFEEARHGNLPDLATHYRTAGPPKGEIVVLVAPPDSRAVALDQAEIDALLLAALAQGSVKDAAAALVERTGLPRRALYNRALALRGDAVDVSPADAGDDLHTRAEDE
;
A
#
# COMPACT_ATOMS: atom_id res chain seq x y z
N ILE A 1 -5.11 24.53 -27.89
CA ILE A 1 -3.78 23.89 -28.03
C ILE A 1 -3.12 24.59 -29.23
N HIS A 2 -1.88 25.06 -29.11
CA HIS A 2 -1.23 25.85 -30.18
C HIS A 2 -1.28 25.08 -31.51
N ASP A 3 -1.73 25.73 -32.58
CA ASP A 3 -1.92 25.16 -33.93
C ASP A 3 -2.78 23.89 -34.05
N ILE A 4 -3.68 23.64 -33.07
CA ILE A 4 -4.75 22.64 -33.22
C ILE A 4 -6.10 23.36 -33.24
N ASP A 5 -6.75 23.34 -34.39
CA ASP A 5 -8.04 23.99 -34.69
C ASP A 5 -9.24 23.05 -34.56
N ARG A 6 -9.00 21.78 -34.18
CA ARG A 6 -10.06 20.76 -34.12
C ARG A 6 -11.10 21.09 -33.03
N PRO A 7 -12.40 20.96 -33.34
CA PRO A 7 -13.46 21.18 -32.36
C PRO A 7 -13.33 20.25 -31.15
N THR A 8 -13.42 20.83 -29.94
CA THR A 8 -13.37 20.09 -28.68
C THR A 8 -14.78 19.80 -28.15
N LEU A 9 -14.96 18.63 -27.54
CA LEU A 9 -16.18 18.29 -26.80
C LEU A 9 -15.79 17.86 -25.39
N ALA A 10 -16.36 18.51 -24.38
CA ALA A 10 -16.09 18.16 -22.99
C ALA A 10 -16.59 16.74 -22.67
N TYR A 11 -15.71 15.88 -22.18
CA TYR A 11 -16.01 14.51 -21.78
C TYR A 11 -15.38 14.23 -20.42
N HIS A 12 -16.21 14.10 -19.38
CA HIS A 12 -15.76 13.90 -18.01
C HIS A 12 -16.77 13.03 -17.23
N ASP A 13 -16.41 12.52 -16.05
CA ASP A 13 -17.25 11.55 -15.31
C ASP A 13 -18.71 11.99 -15.12
N HIS A 14 -18.93 13.27 -14.80
CA HIS A 14 -20.28 13.80 -14.61
C HIS A 14 -21.15 13.85 -15.88
N ASN A 15 -20.55 13.88 -17.08
CA ASN A 15 -21.28 13.99 -18.34
C ASN A 15 -21.14 12.76 -19.24
N ALA A 16 -20.24 11.83 -18.91
CA ALA A 16 -19.82 10.75 -19.78
C ALA A 16 -20.99 9.89 -20.26
N ALA A 17 -21.96 9.59 -19.39
CA ALA A 17 -23.16 8.83 -19.77
C ALA A 17 -24.02 9.52 -20.83
N ARG A 18 -24.11 10.86 -20.79
CA ARG A 18 -24.89 11.66 -21.73
C ARG A 18 -24.16 11.88 -23.05
N ILE A 19 -22.85 12.08 -22.99
CA ILE A 19 -22.04 12.44 -24.18
C ILE A 19 -21.61 11.20 -24.97
N ARG A 20 -21.43 10.06 -24.32
CA ARG A 20 -20.90 8.84 -24.96
C ARG A 20 -21.74 8.33 -26.14
N PRO A 21 -23.09 8.30 -26.10
CA PRO A 21 -23.87 7.89 -27.28
C PRO A 21 -23.57 8.74 -28.52
N ARG A 22 -23.45 10.06 -28.35
CA ARG A 22 -23.10 10.99 -29.44
C ARG A 22 -21.69 10.75 -29.99
N LEU A 23 -20.73 10.40 -29.13
CA LEU A 23 -19.37 10.04 -29.57
C LEU A 23 -19.38 8.73 -30.36
N MET A 24 -20.13 7.74 -29.88
CA MET A 24 -20.28 6.44 -30.55
C MET A 24 -20.92 6.56 -31.92
N GLU A 25 -21.97 7.38 -32.07
CA GLU A 25 -22.57 7.66 -33.39
C GLU A 25 -21.56 8.23 -34.40
N ARG A 26 -20.67 9.12 -33.96
CA ARG A 26 -19.62 9.70 -34.82
C ARG A 26 -18.58 8.67 -35.21
N LEU A 27 -18.12 7.87 -34.25
CA LEU A 27 -17.16 6.80 -34.48
C LEU A 27 -17.70 5.74 -35.46
N ILE A 28 -18.97 5.33 -35.31
CA ILE A 28 -19.62 4.37 -36.20
C ILE A 28 -19.76 4.92 -37.62
N LYS A 29 -19.94 6.23 -37.78
CA LYS A 29 -19.94 6.91 -39.09
C LYS A 29 -18.54 7.04 -39.72
N GLY A 30 -17.50 6.54 -39.07
CA GLY A 30 -16.11 6.60 -39.55
C GLY A 30 -15.39 7.90 -39.22
N GLU A 31 -15.94 8.75 -38.35
CA GLU A 31 -15.21 9.93 -37.87
C GLU A 31 -14.10 9.55 -36.89
N ILE A 32 -13.03 10.36 -36.87
CA ILE A 32 -11.91 10.19 -35.96
C ILE A 32 -12.12 11.05 -34.71
N VAL A 33 -12.05 10.44 -33.54
CA VAL A 33 -12.10 11.12 -32.24
C VAL A 33 -10.79 10.88 -31.51
N ALA A 34 -10.14 11.96 -31.07
CA ALA A 34 -9.02 11.90 -30.14
C ALA A 34 -9.55 12.15 -28.71
N LEU A 35 -9.31 11.20 -27.80
CA LEU A 35 -9.59 11.37 -26.38
C LEU A 35 -8.32 11.91 -25.69
N VAL A 36 -8.47 12.99 -24.94
CA VAL A 36 -7.41 13.59 -24.12
C VAL A 36 -7.91 13.80 -22.70
N SER A 37 -7.00 13.82 -21.73
CA SER A 37 -7.25 14.22 -20.35
C SER A 37 -6.58 15.56 -20.07
N ASP A 38 -6.87 16.16 -18.91
CA ASP A 38 -6.21 17.40 -18.49
C ASP A 38 -4.70 17.21 -18.33
N ALA A 39 -4.27 15.99 -17.95
CA ALA A 39 -2.86 15.63 -17.85
C ALA A 39 -2.63 14.12 -18.04
N GLY A 40 -1.46 13.79 -18.60
CA GLY A 40 -0.95 12.42 -18.64
C GLY A 40 -1.61 11.54 -19.69
N THR A 41 -1.84 10.28 -19.32
CA THR A 41 -2.41 9.24 -20.19
C THR A 41 -3.91 9.12 -19.89
N PRO A 42 -4.80 9.40 -20.85
CA PRO A 42 -6.24 9.23 -20.65
C PRO A 42 -6.60 7.83 -20.13
N LEU A 43 -7.73 7.71 -19.43
CA LEU A 43 -8.21 6.52 -18.72
C LEU A 43 -7.49 6.18 -17.41
N ILE A 44 -6.27 6.67 -17.18
CA ILE A 44 -5.52 6.36 -15.96
C ILE A 44 -5.92 7.32 -14.84
N SER A 45 -6.83 6.87 -13.97
CA SER A 45 -7.54 7.73 -13.01
C SER A 45 -8.37 8.83 -13.67
N ASP A 46 -8.81 8.59 -14.91
CA ASP A 46 -9.60 9.49 -15.75
C ASP A 46 -10.76 8.75 -16.43
N PRO A 47 -11.81 9.46 -16.88
CA PRO A 47 -12.87 8.89 -17.70
C PRO A 47 -12.35 8.39 -19.05
N GLY A 48 -13.06 7.43 -19.64
CA GLY A 48 -12.77 6.93 -20.99
C GLY A 48 -12.88 5.41 -21.13
N TYR A 49 -12.75 4.68 -20.02
CA TYR A 49 -12.83 3.20 -20.02
C TYR A 49 -14.09 2.68 -20.73
N ARG A 50 -15.26 3.24 -20.40
CA ARG A 50 -16.53 2.82 -21.01
C ARG A 50 -16.62 3.18 -22.49
N LEU A 51 -16.05 4.31 -22.91
CA LEU A 51 -16.01 4.69 -24.33
C LEU A 51 -15.14 3.74 -25.13
N VAL A 52 -13.95 3.37 -24.61
CA VAL A 52 -13.08 2.39 -25.25
C VAL A 52 -13.75 1.02 -25.35
N ASN A 53 -14.45 0.58 -24.31
CA ASN A 53 -15.19 -0.68 -24.34
C ASN A 53 -16.29 -0.68 -25.41
N GLU A 54 -17.15 0.36 -25.42
CA GLU A 54 -18.24 0.46 -26.40
C GLU A 54 -17.69 0.59 -27.84
N ALA A 55 -16.57 1.30 -28.04
CA ALA A 55 -15.87 1.36 -29.33
C ALA A 55 -15.41 -0.03 -29.79
N ARG A 56 -14.74 -0.78 -28.90
CA ARG A 56 -14.27 -2.14 -29.19
C ARG A 56 -15.43 -3.09 -29.51
N GLU A 57 -16.52 -3.02 -28.77
CA GLU A 57 -17.73 -3.83 -28.99
C GLU A 57 -18.40 -3.51 -30.32
N ALA A 58 -18.36 -2.25 -30.76
CA ALA A 58 -18.88 -1.81 -32.05
C ALA A 58 -17.92 -2.08 -33.23
N GLY A 59 -16.76 -2.74 -33.00
CA GLY A 59 -15.76 -3.00 -34.03
C GLY A 59 -14.99 -1.75 -34.49
N VAL A 60 -15.05 -0.66 -33.72
CA VAL A 60 -14.28 0.56 -33.98
C VAL A 60 -12.84 0.35 -33.51
N ALA A 61 -11.88 0.68 -34.37
CA ALA A 61 -10.46 0.59 -34.02
C ALA A 61 -10.10 1.58 -32.91
N VAL A 62 -9.40 1.11 -31.88
CA VAL A 62 -8.86 1.93 -30.79
C VAL A 62 -7.35 1.87 -30.84
N THR A 63 -6.70 3.03 -30.92
CA THR A 63 -5.23 3.17 -30.91
C THR A 63 -4.82 4.00 -29.70
N ALA A 64 -3.85 3.52 -28.93
CA ALA A 64 -3.25 4.25 -27.81
C ALA A 64 -1.91 4.83 -28.25
N LEU A 65 -1.70 6.13 -28.02
CA LEU A 65 -0.41 6.77 -28.23
C LEU A 65 0.41 6.69 -26.93
N PRO A 66 1.69 6.31 -26.98
CA PRO A 66 2.57 6.45 -25.83
C PRO A 66 2.72 7.93 -25.46
N GLY A 67 2.89 8.23 -24.18
CA GLY A 67 2.96 9.61 -23.72
C GLY A 67 3.27 9.74 -22.24
N ALA A 68 3.08 10.96 -21.71
CA ALA A 68 3.34 11.29 -20.33
C ALA A 68 2.48 10.44 -19.38
N SER A 69 3.10 9.93 -18.31
CA SER A 69 2.44 9.18 -17.26
C SER A 69 3.12 9.45 -15.93
N ALA A 70 2.43 10.15 -15.02
CA ALA A 70 2.98 10.49 -13.71
C ALA A 70 3.39 9.25 -12.89
N PRO A 71 2.62 8.13 -12.85
CA PRO A 71 3.04 6.91 -12.17
C PRO A 71 4.34 6.34 -12.74
N MET A 72 4.50 6.33 -14.07
CA MET A 72 5.71 5.82 -14.72
C MET A 72 6.92 6.72 -14.49
N ALA A 73 6.73 8.04 -14.59
CA ALA A 73 7.77 9.01 -14.28
C ALA A 73 8.22 8.89 -12.81
N ALA A 74 7.27 8.71 -11.89
CA ALA A 74 7.56 8.54 -10.47
C ALA A 74 8.32 7.24 -10.20
N LEU A 75 7.91 6.11 -10.77
CA LEU A 75 8.64 4.84 -10.66
C LEU A 75 10.07 4.96 -11.18
N ALA A 76 10.26 5.63 -12.32
CA ALA A 76 11.58 5.81 -12.94
C ALA A 76 12.54 6.67 -12.10
N SER A 77 12.03 7.60 -11.28
CA SER A 77 12.85 8.52 -10.48
C SER A 77 12.87 8.24 -8.98
N ALA A 78 11.99 7.38 -8.47
CA ALA A 78 11.88 7.11 -7.02
C ALA A 78 12.96 6.20 -6.45
N GLY A 79 13.66 5.40 -7.27
CA GLY A 79 14.68 4.48 -6.77
C GLY A 79 14.15 3.30 -5.93
N LEU A 80 12.87 2.95 -6.08
CA LEU A 80 12.27 1.75 -5.49
C LEU A 80 12.21 0.61 -6.52
N PRO A 81 12.04 -0.67 -6.12
CA PRO A 81 11.93 -1.78 -7.05
C PRO A 81 10.84 -1.56 -8.10
N THR A 82 11.17 -1.79 -9.38
CA THR A 82 10.25 -1.57 -10.52
C THR A 82 9.95 -2.85 -11.29
N ASP A 83 10.41 -4.01 -10.83
CA ASP A 83 10.14 -5.32 -11.44
C ASP A 83 8.65 -5.68 -11.36
N LYS A 84 8.01 -5.32 -10.24
CA LYS A 84 6.56 -5.42 -10.03
C LYS A 84 6.07 -4.19 -9.32
N PHE A 85 4.99 -3.61 -9.85
CA PHE A 85 4.30 -2.50 -9.20
C PHE A 85 2.79 -2.66 -9.35
N LEU A 86 2.05 -2.05 -8.42
CA LEU A 86 0.60 -1.94 -8.45
C LEU A 86 0.23 -0.46 -8.39
N PHE A 87 -0.42 0.04 -9.44
CA PHE A 87 -1.02 1.37 -9.42
C PHE A 87 -2.40 1.31 -8.75
N ALA A 88 -2.52 1.94 -7.58
CA ALA A 88 -3.72 1.94 -6.75
C ALA A 88 -4.56 3.23 -6.91
N GLY A 89 -4.10 4.19 -7.72
CA GLY A 89 -4.80 5.46 -7.93
C GLY A 89 -4.96 6.26 -6.64
N PHE A 90 -6.13 6.87 -6.45
CA PHE A 90 -6.46 7.63 -5.24
C PHE A 90 -7.11 6.74 -4.18
N LEU A 91 -6.57 6.81 -2.95
CA LEU A 91 -7.21 6.18 -1.79
C LEU A 91 -8.49 6.92 -1.36
N PRO A 92 -9.48 6.22 -0.78
CA PRO A 92 -10.68 6.85 -0.23
C PRO A 92 -10.38 8.04 0.68
N ALA A 93 -11.22 9.08 0.61
CA ALA A 93 -11.00 10.30 1.39
C ALA A 93 -11.16 10.10 2.91
N LYS A 94 -12.07 9.20 3.33
CA LYS A 94 -12.34 8.92 4.75
C LYS A 94 -11.34 7.89 5.29
N SER A 95 -10.72 8.20 6.44
CA SER A 95 -9.66 7.38 7.05
C SER A 95 -10.05 5.91 7.25
N VAL A 96 -11.26 5.60 7.75
CA VAL A 96 -11.71 4.21 7.93
C VAL A 96 -11.72 3.43 6.61
N ALA A 97 -12.26 4.03 5.55
CA ALA A 97 -12.31 3.39 4.23
C ALA A 97 -10.91 3.31 3.59
N ARG A 98 -10.07 4.32 3.80
CA ARG A 98 -8.67 4.33 3.36
C ARG A 98 -7.86 3.22 4.01
N ARG A 99 -7.95 3.08 5.33
CA ARG A 99 -7.26 2.02 6.08
C ARG A 99 -7.70 0.63 5.65
N ARG A 100 -9.01 0.42 5.43
CA ARG A 100 -9.51 -0.83 4.86
C ARG A 100 -8.87 -1.13 3.49
N ALA A 101 -8.86 -0.16 2.57
CA ALA A 101 -8.23 -0.33 1.27
C ALA A 101 -6.72 -0.60 1.37
N LEU A 102 -6.02 0.06 2.31
CA LEU A 102 -4.60 -0.18 2.56
C LEU A 102 -4.33 -1.57 3.12
N GLY A 103 -5.19 -2.08 4.02
CA GLY A 103 -5.09 -3.44 4.55
C GLY A 103 -5.20 -4.52 3.47
N GLU A 104 -6.03 -4.30 2.44
CA GLU A 104 -6.13 -5.18 1.27
C GLU A 104 -4.83 -5.18 0.43
N LEU A 105 -4.04 -4.10 0.49
CA LEU A 105 -2.77 -3.94 -0.22
C LEU A 105 -1.54 -4.33 0.60
N ALA A 106 -1.70 -4.56 1.91
CA ALA A 106 -0.58 -4.80 2.81
C ALA A 106 0.29 -5.99 2.35
N ALA A 107 -0.28 -7.11 1.95
CA ALA A 107 0.49 -8.29 1.56
C ALA A 107 1.04 -8.25 0.11
N VAL A 108 0.74 -7.22 -0.68
CA VAL A 108 1.09 -7.18 -2.11
C VAL A 108 2.63 -7.09 -2.27
N PRO A 109 3.30 -8.07 -2.91
CA PRO A 109 4.75 -8.11 -3.06
C PRO A 109 5.20 -7.29 -4.29
N ALA A 110 4.84 -6.01 -4.31
CA ALA A 110 5.12 -5.08 -5.39
C ALA A 110 5.18 -3.64 -4.87
N THR A 111 5.89 -2.76 -5.57
CA THR A 111 5.85 -1.33 -5.26
C THR A 111 4.44 -0.79 -5.47
N LEU A 112 3.85 -0.19 -4.45
CA LEU A 112 2.52 0.42 -4.53
C LEU A 112 2.65 1.87 -4.98
N VAL A 113 1.84 2.28 -5.96
CA VAL A 113 1.84 3.65 -6.50
C VAL A 113 0.48 4.29 -6.27
N PHE A 114 0.46 5.41 -5.55
CA PHE A 114 -0.74 6.16 -5.22
C PHE A 114 -0.65 7.58 -5.76
N PHE A 115 -1.79 8.12 -6.17
CA PHE A 115 -1.98 9.57 -6.24
C PHE A 115 -2.53 10.09 -4.93
N GLU A 116 -2.11 11.28 -4.53
CA GLU A 116 -2.64 11.93 -3.34
C GLU A 116 -2.72 13.46 -3.50
N SER A 117 -3.65 14.08 -2.79
CA SER A 117 -3.75 15.53 -2.73
C SER A 117 -2.84 16.08 -1.63
N ALA A 118 -2.24 17.24 -1.91
CA ALA A 118 -1.47 18.03 -0.96
C ALA A 118 -2.10 18.13 0.44
N SER A 119 -3.38 18.50 0.51
CA SER A 119 -4.11 18.70 1.76
C SER A 119 -4.32 17.42 2.56
N ARG A 120 -4.30 16.26 1.91
CA ARG A 120 -4.54 14.95 2.53
C ARG A 120 -3.26 14.20 2.85
N LEU A 121 -2.12 14.61 2.29
CA LEU A 121 -0.88 13.84 2.31
C LEU A 121 -0.48 13.36 3.71
N ALA A 122 -0.42 14.27 4.68
CA ALA A 122 -0.01 13.92 6.05
C ALA A 122 -0.91 12.85 6.70
N ALA A 123 -2.24 12.99 6.53
CA ALA A 123 -3.20 12.03 7.06
C ALA A 123 -3.17 10.69 6.29
N SER A 124 -2.92 10.73 4.98
CA SER A 124 -2.79 9.54 4.14
C SER A 124 -1.54 8.74 4.50
N LEU A 125 -0.38 9.41 4.65
CA LEU A 125 0.87 8.78 5.08
C LEU A 125 0.76 8.20 6.49
N ALA A 126 0.04 8.86 7.40
CA ALA A 126 -0.20 8.31 8.73
C ALA A 126 -1.04 7.01 8.69
N ASP A 127 -2.10 6.98 7.87
CA ASP A 127 -2.89 5.76 7.67
C ASP A 127 -2.07 4.67 6.93
N MET A 128 -1.23 5.05 5.96
CA MET A 128 -0.29 4.13 5.29
C MET A 128 0.69 3.53 6.30
N ALA A 129 1.30 4.34 7.17
CA ALA A 129 2.21 3.85 8.21
C ALA A 129 1.50 2.88 9.17
N ALA A 130 0.25 3.16 9.54
CA ALA A 130 -0.53 2.31 10.43
C ALA A 130 -0.85 0.94 9.83
N GLU A 131 -1.15 0.86 8.53
CA GLU A 131 -1.59 -0.37 7.86
C GLU A 131 -0.46 -1.12 7.13
N LEU A 132 0.56 -0.40 6.65
CA LEU A 132 1.66 -0.96 5.87
C LEU A 132 2.96 -1.07 6.67
N GLY A 133 3.04 -0.47 7.86
CA GLY A 133 4.20 -0.48 8.74
C GLY A 133 5.31 0.51 8.34
N THR A 134 6.55 0.19 8.69
CA THR A 134 7.74 1.03 8.50
C THR A 134 8.36 0.92 7.10
N ARG A 135 7.56 0.59 6.06
CA ARG A 135 8.08 0.40 4.71
C ARG A 135 8.78 1.64 4.18
N GLU A 136 9.84 1.41 3.41
CA GLU A 136 10.44 2.45 2.59
C GLU A 136 9.42 3.01 1.62
N ALA A 137 9.47 4.32 1.41
CA ALA A 137 8.56 5.04 0.54
C ALA A 137 9.23 6.29 -0.02
N ALA A 138 8.62 6.83 -1.07
CA ALA A 138 9.01 8.09 -1.69
C ALA A 138 7.76 8.94 -1.97
N VAL A 139 7.82 10.22 -1.61
CA VAL A 139 6.82 11.23 -1.99
C VAL A 139 7.43 12.08 -3.09
N LEU A 140 6.87 11.95 -4.30
CA LEU A 140 7.30 12.71 -5.46
C LEU A 140 6.27 13.78 -5.77
N ARG A 141 6.75 15.00 -5.99
CA ARG A 141 5.92 16.19 -6.13
C ARG A 141 6.28 16.97 -7.37
N GLU A 142 5.27 17.53 -8.02
CA GLU A 142 5.42 18.46 -9.15
C GLU A 142 6.37 17.91 -10.23
N LEU A 143 6.23 16.62 -10.54
CA LEU A 143 7.04 15.93 -11.55
C LEU A 143 7.01 16.70 -12.88
N THR A 144 8.17 16.83 -13.50
CA THR A 144 8.49 17.58 -14.72
C THR A 144 8.43 19.12 -14.60
N LYS A 145 8.09 19.66 -13.43
CA LYS A 145 7.93 21.11 -13.21
C LYS A 145 9.13 21.73 -12.49
N LYS A 146 9.16 23.07 -12.40
CA LYS A 146 10.23 23.85 -11.75
C LYS A 146 10.54 23.44 -10.30
N PHE A 147 9.52 22.98 -9.57
CA PHE A 147 9.61 22.62 -8.15
C PHE A 147 9.50 21.11 -7.94
N GLU A 148 9.95 20.32 -8.92
CA GLU A 148 10.04 18.87 -8.78
C GLU A 148 10.86 18.49 -7.55
N GLU A 149 10.35 17.55 -6.75
CA GLU A 149 10.98 17.06 -5.52
C GLU A 149 10.68 15.58 -5.36
N ALA A 150 11.69 14.79 -4.99
CA ALA A 150 11.52 13.44 -4.49
C ALA A 150 12.03 13.37 -3.05
N ARG A 151 11.15 13.00 -2.12
CA ARG A 151 11.49 12.84 -0.70
C ARG A 151 11.35 11.38 -0.30
N HIS A 152 12.46 10.80 0.14
CA HIS A 152 12.55 9.41 0.58
C HIS A 152 12.51 9.29 2.10
N GLY A 153 12.08 8.14 2.58
CA GLY A 153 12.08 7.78 3.99
C GLY A 153 11.20 6.56 4.24
N ASN A 154 11.09 6.12 5.49
CA ASN A 154 10.02 5.20 5.86
C ASN A 154 8.69 5.94 6.03
N LEU A 155 7.57 5.22 5.94
CA LEU A 155 6.23 5.80 6.07
C LEU A 155 6.01 6.64 7.36
N PRO A 156 6.39 6.18 8.57
CA PRO A 156 6.29 7.00 9.78
C PRO A 156 7.05 8.33 9.74
N ASP A 157 8.28 8.33 9.21
CA ASP A 157 9.11 9.52 9.13
C ASP A 157 8.53 10.53 8.13
N LEU A 158 8.06 10.05 6.97
CA LEU A 158 7.38 10.88 5.99
C LEU A 158 6.07 11.46 6.55
N ALA A 159 5.28 10.65 7.26
CA ALA A 159 4.06 11.12 7.91
C ALA A 159 4.36 12.21 8.95
N THR A 160 5.42 12.05 9.73
CA THR A 160 5.86 13.05 10.71
C THR A 160 6.36 14.31 10.02
N HIS A 161 7.15 14.19 8.97
CA HIS A 161 7.64 15.32 8.19
C HIS A 161 6.48 16.18 7.67
N TYR A 162 5.52 15.61 6.95
CA TYR A 162 4.42 16.38 6.35
C TYR A 162 3.37 16.86 7.36
N ARG A 163 3.28 16.22 8.54
CA ARG A 163 2.49 16.76 9.66
C ARG A 163 3.10 18.04 10.21
N THR A 164 4.43 18.10 10.34
CA THR A 164 5.15 19.25 10.91
C THR A 164 5.39 20.37 9.90
N ALA A 165 5.81 20.03 8.68
CA ALA A 165 6.08 21.00 7.61
C ALA A 165 4.80 21.58 6.98
N GLY A 166 3.66 20.91 7.19
CA GLY A 166 2.39 21.22 6.56
C GLY A 166 2.25 20.62 5.16
N PRO A 167 1.06 20.77 4.54
CA PRO A 167 0.79 20.22 3.23
C PRO A 167 1.68 20.91 2.18
N PRO A 168 2.38 20.16 1.31
CA PRO A 168 3.16 20.75 0.25
C PRO A 168 2.22 21.30 -0.84
N LYS A 169 2.75 22.02 -1.84
CA LYS A 169 1.94 22.51 -2.97
C LYS A 169 2.08 21.61 -4.20
N GLY A 170 1.00 21.46 -4.95
CA GLY A 170 1.01 20.81 -6.25
C GLY A 170 0.53 19.36 -6.23
N GLU A 171 0.90 18.64 -7.28
CA GLU A 171 0.50 17.25 -7.54
C GLU A 171 1.50 16.28 -6.95
N ILE A 172 1.01 15.15 -6.44
CA ILE A 172 1.79 14.23 -5.61
C ILE A 172 1.55 12.78 -6.03
N VAL A 173 2.64 12.06 -6.21
CA VAL A 173 2.66 10.61 -6.35
C VAL A 173 3.40 10.03 -5.14
N VAL A 174 2.78 9.09 -4.43
CA VAL A 174 3.40 8.38 -3.30
C VAL A 174 3.71 6.96 -3.74
N LEU A 175 4.97 6.55 -3.61
CA LEU A 175 5.39 5.18 -3.84
C LEU A 175 5.75 4.54 -2.51
N VAL A 176 5.33 3.30 -2.32
CA VAL A 176 5.65 2.49 -1.14
C VAL A 176 6.29 1.20 -1.61
N ALA A 177 7.44 0.87 -1.07
CA ALA A 177 8.16 -0.36 -1.37
C ALA A 177 7.30 -1.61 -1.08
N PRO A 178 7.63 -2.77 -1.70
CA PRO A 178 7.09 -4.05 -1.27
C PRO A 178 7.29 -4.25 0.25
N PRO A 179 6.51 -5.13 0.90
CA PRO A 179 6.84 -5.59 2.24
C PRO A 179 8.28 -6.10 2.26
N ASP A 180 9.02 -5.77 3.33
CA ASP A 180 10.37 -6.31 3.50
C ASP A 180 10.33 -7.83 3.43
N SER A 181 11.02 -8.40 2.44
CA SER A 181 11.32 -9.83 2.39
C SER A 181 12.22 -10.27 3.55
N ARG A 182 12.77 -9.30 4.30
CA ARG A 182 13.53 -9.46 5.56
C ARG A 182 12.69 -9.28 6.83
N ALA A 183 11.36 -9.32 6.75
CA ALA A 183 10.70 -10.13 7.76
C ALA A 183 11.24 -11.55 7.54
N VAL A 184 12.38 -11.87 8.16
CA VAL A 184 12.69 -13.25 8.50
C VAL A 184 11.38 -13.73 9.07
N ALA A 185 10.72 -14.65 8.37
CA ALA A 185 9.61 -15.36 8.95
C ALA A 185 10.24 -16.07 10.15
N LEU A 186 10.24 -15.37 11.29
CA LEU A 186 10.64 -15.96 12.54
C LEU A 186 9.75 -17.17 12.62
N ASP A 187 10.35 -18.35 12.65
CA ASP A 187 9.55 -19.53 12.74
C ASP A 187 8.74 -19.48 14.05
N GLN A 188 7.74 -20.34 14.17
CA GLN A 188 6.88 -20.31 15.36
C GLN A 188 7.71 -20.46 16.65
N ALA A 189 8.84 -21.18 16.63
CA ALA A 189 9.70 -21.37 17.79
C ALA A 189 10.48 -20.10 18.17
N GLU A 190 10.95 -19.33 17.19
CA GLU A 190 11.60 -18.04 17.42
C GLU A 190 10.61 -17.00 17.95
N ILE A 191 9.38 -16.98 17.43
CA ILE A 191 8.29 -16.14 17.96
C ILE A 191 8.00 -16.50 19.41
N ASP A 192 7.91 -17.80 19.71
CA ASP A 192 7.62 -18.29 21.05
C ASP A 192 8.74 -17.95 22.04
N ALA A 193 10.01 -18.11 21.63
CA ALA A 193 11.17 -17.75 22.44
C ALA A 193 11.19 -16.26 22.79
N LEU A 194 10.86 -15.39 21.83
CA LEU A 194 10.75 -13.94 22.05
C LEU A 194 9.57 -13.59 22.97
N LEU A 195 8.43 -14.27 22.81
CA LEU A 195 7.26 -14.08 23.67
C LEU A 195 7.56 -14.52 25.11
N LEU A 196 8.22 -15.66 25.31
CA LEU A 196 8.64 -16.16 26.63
C LEU A 196 9.61 -15.19 27.31
N ALA A 197 10.61 -14.70 26.59
CA ALA A 197 11.56 -13.72 27.10
C ALA A 197 10.88 -12.40 27.52
N ALA A 198 9.89 -11.94 26.75
CA ALA A 198 9.13 -10.73 27.06
C ALA A 198 8.15 -10.94 28.23
N LEU A 199 7.54 -12.12 28.33
CA LEU A 199 6.65 -12.50 29.44
C LEU A 199 7.39 -12.58 30.79
N ALA A 200 8.69 -12.90 30.78
CA ALA A 200 9.51 -12.87 31.99
C ALA A 200 9.69 -11.46 32.59
N GLN A 201 9.43 -10.41 31.80
CA GLN A 201 9.68 -9.01 32.18
C GLN A 201 8.41 -8.16 32.30
N GLY A 202 7.24 -8.69 31.94
CA GLY A 202 6.01 -7.90 31.88
C GLY A 202 4.74 -8.71 31.64
N SER A 203 3.63 -8.01 31.41
CA SER A 203 2.35 -8.66 31.18
C SER A 203 2.23 -9.25 29.77
N VAL A 204 1.31 -10.20 29.57
CA VAL A 204 0.96 -10.74 28.24
C VAL A 204 0.62 -9.63 27.24
N LYS A 205 -0.01 -8.56 27.71
CA LYS A 205 -0.40 -7.42 26.88
C LYS A 205 0.80 -6.60 26.42
N ASP A 206 1.83 -6.51 27.24
CA ASP A 206 3.05 -5.76 26.96
C ASP A 206 4.00 -6.57 26.07
N ALA A 207 4.14 -7.87 26.35
CA ALA A 207 4.88 -8.81 25.51
C ALA A 207 4.33 -8.85 24.08
N ALA A 208 3.00 -8.95 23.94
CA ALA A 208 2.35 -8.91 22.64
C ALA A 208 2.53 -7.56 21.92
N ALA A 209 2.55 -6.44 22.65
CA ALA A 209 2.76 -5.12 22.05
C ALA A 209 4.20 -4.93 21.54
N ALA A 210 5.20 -5.34 22.32
CA ALA A 210 6.60 -5.23 21.98
C ALA A 210 6.98 -6.04 20.73
N LEU A 211 6.33 -7.18 20.50
CA LEU A 211 6.60 -8.02 19.33
C LEU A 211 5.82 -7.61 18.09
N VAL A 212 4.76 -6.80 18.19
CA VAL A 212 4.08 -6.25 16.99
C VAL A 212 5.06 -5.42 16.16
N GLU A 213 5.83 -4.56 16.83
CA GLU A 213 6.82 -3.70 16.16
C GLU A 213 7.96 -4.50 15.53
N ARG A 214 8.34 -5.64 16.14
CA ARG A 214 9.47 -6.47 15.70
C ARG A 214 9.13 -7.53 14.66
N THR A 215 7.90 -8.06 14.70
CA THR A 215 7.48 -9.21 13.88
C THR A 215 6.48 -8.85 12.80
N GLY A 216 5.84 -7.68 12.91
CA GLY A 216 4.73 -7.28 12.03
C GLY A 216 3.46 -8.14 12.16
N LEU A 217 3.43 -9.11 13.09
CA LEU A 217 2.28 -9.99 13.28
C LEU A 217 1.13 -9.27 13.99
N PRO A 218 -0.14 -9.64 13.71
CA PRO A 218 -1.29 -9.02 14.36
C PRO A 218 -1.23 -9.15 15.89
N ARG A 219 -1.43 -8.04 16.60
CA ARG A 219 -1.40 -8.01 18.08
C ARG A 219 -2.27 -9.09 18.73
N ARG A 220 -3.44 -9.37 18.14
CA ARG A 220 -4.36 -10.40 18.64
C ARG A 220 -3.77 -11.81 18.53
N ALA A 221 -3.04 -12.12 17.47
CA ALA A 221 -2.39 -13.41 17.27
C ALA A 221 -1.25 -13.60 18.30
N LEU A 222 -0.39 -12.58 18.45
CA LEU A 222 0.69 -12.57 19.44
C LEU A 222 0.16 -12.66 20.88
N TYR A 223 -0.92 -11.95 21.21
CA TYR A 223 -1.56 -12.00 22.53
C TYR A 223 -2.10 -13.40 22.86
N ASN A 224 -2.82 -14.02 21.92
CA ASN A 224 -3.35 -15.36 22.11
C ASN A 224 -2.23 -16.40 22.25
N ARG A 225 -1.15 -16.26 21.46
CA ARG A 225 0.01 -17.16 21.56
C ARG A 225 0.74 -17.00 22.90
N ALA A 226 0.96 -15.76 23.35
CA ALA A 226 1.56 -15.47 24.64
C ALA A 226 0.71 -16.00 25.81
N LEU A 227 -0.62 -15.95 25.69
CA LEU A 227 -1.53 -16.51 26.70
C LEU A 227 -1.43 -18.04 26.77
N ALA A 228 -1.34 -18.71 25.61
CA ALA A 228 -1.14 -20.16 25.53
C ALA A 228 0.21 -20.58 26.14
N LEU A 229 1.30 -19.93 25.76
CA LEU A 229 2.65 -20.19 26.32
C LEU A 229 2.73 -19.97 27.83
N ARG A 230 2.00 -18.97 28.35
CA ARG A 230 1.90 -18.75 29.80
C ARG A 230 1.09 -19.83 30.51
N GLY A 231 0.09 -20.42 29.84
CA GLY A 231 -0.66 -21.56 30.36
C GLY A 231 0.19 -22.83 30.41
N ASP A 232 0.91 -23.11 29.32
CA ASP A 232 1.81 -24.27 29.22
C ASP A 232 2.97 -24.20 30.22
N ALA A 233 3.48 -23.00 30.53
CA ALA A 233 4.52 -22.80 31.54
C ALA A 233 4.06 -22.97 33.00
N VAL A 234 2.75 -22.89 33.27
CA VAL A 234 2.18 -23.08 34.61
C VAL A 234 1.84 -24.55 34.88
N ASP A 235 1.61 -25.34 33.83
CA ASP A 235 1.30 -26.78 33.92
C ASP A 235 2.57 -27.67 34.01
N VAL A 236 3.77 -27.08 33.83
CA VAL A 236 5.06 -27.75 34.01
C VAL A 236 5.73 -27.26 35.30
N SER A 237 5.20 -27.69 36.45
CA SER A 237 5.82 -27.51 37.78
C SER A 237 6.03 -28.89 38.43
N PRO A 238 7.16 -29.14 39.14
CA PRO A 238 7.68 -30.48 39.34
C PRO A 238 6.93 -31.22 40.44
N ALA A 239 6.04 -32.14 40.06
CA ALA A 239 5.40 -33.09 40.97
C ALA A 239 5.71 -34.57 40.64
N ASP A 240 6.33 -34.88 39.50
CA ASP A 240 6.65 -36.26 39.11
C ASP A 240 8.12 -36.64 39.39
N ALA A 241 8.63 -36.29 40.58
CA ALA A 241 9.79 -36.96 41.17
C ALA A 241 9.31 -37.90 42.29
N GLY A 242 8.46 -38.86 41.91
CA GLY A 242 8.07 -39.98 42.75
C GLY A 242 9.19 -41.02 42.78
N ASP A 243 9.93 -41.01 43.88
CA ASP A 243 10.38 -42.17 44.66
C ASP A 243 10.63 -43.48 43.88
N ASP A 244 11.89 -43.72 43.50
CA ASP A 244 12.42 -45.08 43.32
C ASP A 244 13.69 -45.25 44.15
N LEU A 245 13.46 -45.52 45.45
CA LEU A 245 14.41 -46.07 46.39
C LEU A 245 14.65 -47.56 46.07
N HIS A 246 15.74 -47.88 45.38
CA HIS A 246 16.40 -49.18 45.58
C HIS A 246 17.92 -49.08 45.64
N THR A 247 18.38 -48.83 46.87
CA THR A 247 19.71 -49.15 47.37
C THR A 247 19.90 -50.68 47.38
N ARG A 248 20.85 -51.19 46.59
CA ARG A 248 21.60 -52.43 46.87
C ARG A 248 23.03 -52.29 46.38
N ALA A 249 23.91 -51.84 47.27
CA ALA A 249 25.24 -52.40 47.48
C ALA A 249 25.14 -53.11 48.85
N GLU A 250 25.64 -54.33 49.06
CA GLU A 250 27.06 -54.64 49.25
C GLU A 250 27.36 -56.11 48.88
N ASP A 251 28.66 -56.36 48.65
CA ASP A 251 29.32 -57.63 48.33
C ASP A 251 29.26 -58.69 49.45
N GLU A 252 28.92 -59.94 49.10
CA GLU A 252 29.58 -61.23 49.45
C GLU A 252 28.89 -62.42 48.75
#